data_AF-A0A7C3YVW6-F1
#
_entry.id   AF-A0A7C3YVW6-F1
#
_cell.length_a   1.000
_cell.length_b   1.000
_cell.length_c   1.000
_cell.angle_alpha   90.00
_cell.angle_beta   90.00
_cell.angle_gamma   90.00
#
_symmetry.space_group_name_H-M   'P 1'
#
loop_
_entity.id
_entity.type
_entity.pdbx_description
1 polymer ?
#
loop_
_entity_poly.entity_id
_entity_poly.type
_entity_poly.pdbx_seq_one_letter_code
_entity_poly.pdbx_strand_id
1 'polypeptide(L)'
;MKNRIPIKTHILGPEDDIVEVIKKYAKDKIDKNTVVVIAESPLAITQGRFYYPDYINIGYFAKRLCLFFPQIGSLASPFAMQLLINEVGLLRVLTSFVIGSALKIFGQKGIFYKLCGKQSALIDDTAGTIQPYDKVIVMGPKDPDKTAEEISQSLGGVGIAIVDANDLGVAWAVGCSKGIDPKEIESIMKDNPAGNADEQTPIVLIK
;
A
#
# COMPACT_ATOMS: atom_id res chain seq x y z
N MET A 1 -23.54 -10.79 -5.41
CA MET A 1 -22.30 -10.40 -4.72
C MET A 1 -21.19 -11.23 -5.31
N LYS A 2 -20.11 -10.62 -5.80
CA LYS A 2 -18.94 -11.37 -6.27
C LYS A 2 -18.36 -12.18 -5.11
N ASN A 3 -17.95 -13.42 -5.37
CA ASN A 3 -17.40 -14.28 -4.33
C ASN A 3 -15.95 -13.86 -4.04
N ARG A 4 -15.58 -13.75 -2.76
CA ARG A 4 -14.26 -13.29 -2.32
C ARG A 4 -13.60 -14.40 -1.53
N ILE A 5 -12.43 -14.83 -1.98
CA ILE A 5 -11.73 -15.99 -1.41
C ILE A 5 -10.35 -15.52 -0.91
N PRO A 6 -10.19 -15.23 0.38
CA PRO A 6 -8.88 -14.94 0.94
C PRO A 6 -8.01 -16.20 0.91
N ILE A 7 -6.74 -16.03 0.54
CA ILE A 7 -5.77 -17.10 0.35
C ILE A 7 -4.69 -16.98 1.40
N LYS A 8 -4.67 -17.93 2.33
CA LYS A 8 -3.64 -17.98 3.37
C LYS A 8 -2.30 -18.39 2.78
N THR A 9 -1.26 -17.63 3.10
CA THR A 9 0.12 -17.89 2.68
C THR A 9 1.04 -18.07 3.89
N HIS A 10 2.33 -18.30 3.64
CA HIS A 10 3.35 -17.99 4.63
C HIS A 10 3.52 -16.47 4.75
N ILE A 11 4.29 -16.02 5.74
CA ILE A 11 4.64 -14.60 5.88
C ILE A 11 5.60 -14.23 4.75
N LEU A 12 5.19 -13.30 3.90
CA LEU A 12 5.98 -12.91 2.73
C LEU A 12 7.20 -12.09 3.14
N GLY A 13 8.30 -12.24 2.40
CA GLY A 13 9.53 -11.52 2.61
C GLY A 13 10.21 -11.05 1.32
N PRO A 14 11.34 -10.34 1.44
CA PRO A 14 12.05 -9.75 0.30
C PRO A 14 12.65 -10.79 -0.66
N GLU A 15 12.74 -12.06 -0.25
CA GLU A 15 13.19 -13.17 -1.10
C GLU A 15 12.04 -13.81 -1.91
N ASP A 16 10.79 -13.43 -1.63
CA ASP A 16 9.62 -13.99 -2.31
C ASP A 16 9.31 -13.25 -3.61
N ASP A 17 9.13 -14.02 -4.68
CA ASP A 17 8.51 -13.54 -5.90
C ASP A 17 6.99 -13.68 -5.81
N ILE A 18 6.26 -12.57 -5.93
CA ILE A 18 4.80 -12.55 -5.75
C ILE A 18 4.06 -13.42 -6.78
N VAL A 19 4.59 -13.56 -8.01
CA VAL A 19 4.00 -14.41 -9.05
C VAL A 19 4.13 -15.87 -8.62
N GLU A 20 5.30 -16.28 -8.11
CA GLU A 20 5.52 -17.64 -7.61
C GLU A 20 4.69 -17.94 -6.36
N VAL A 21 4.49 -16.96 -5.47
CA VAL A 21 3.55 -17.07 -4.34
C VAL A 21 2.12 -17.32 -4.84
N ILE A 22 1.64 -16.52 -5.79
CA ILE A 22 0.29 -16.69 -6.36
C ILE A 22 0.15 -18.08 -6.99
N LYS A 23 1.14 -18.51 -7.78
CA LYS A 23 1.14 -19.86 -8.38
C LYS A 23 1.11 -20.96 -7.32
N LYS A 24 1.91 -20.83 -6.26
CA LYS A 24 2.00 -21.82 -5.19
C LYS A 24 0.69 -21.97 -4.41
N TYR A 25 0.02 -20.86 -4.09
CA TYR A 25 -1.12 -20.88 -3.16
C TYR A 25 -2.50 -20.75 -3.81
N ALA A 26 -2.58 -20.21 -5.02
CA ALA A 26 -3.86 -19.82 -5.63
C ALA A 26 -4.09 -20.39 -7.05
N LYS A 27 -3.09 -20.96 -7.73
CA LYS A 27 -3.22 -21.36 -9.16
C LYS A 27 -4.47 -22.17 -9.48
N ASP A 28 -4.82 -23.16 -8.65
CA ASP A 28 -5.92 -24.10 -8.92
C ASP A 28 -7.30 -23.45 -8.73
N LYS A 29 -7.32 -22.23 -8.17
CA LYS A 29 -8.53 -21.43 -7.95
C LYS A 29 -8.64 -20.28 -8.94
N ILE A 30 -7.64 -20.01 -9.76
CA ILE A 30 -7.65 -18.90 -10.73
C ILE A 30 -8.18 -19.41 -12.07
N ASP A 31 -9.22 -18.74 -12.56
CA ASP A 31 -9.77 -18.91 -13.90
C ASP A 31 -9.80 -17.57 -14.65
N LYS A 32 -10.19 -17.59 -15.93
CA LYS A 32 -10.21 -16.42 -16.81
C LYS A 32 -11.08 -15.25 -16.32
N ASN A 33 -12.02 -15.49 -15.39
CA ASN A 33 -12.90 -14.45 -14.86
C ASN A 33 -12.47 -14.01 -13.46
N THR A 34 -11.43 -14.63 -12.90
CA THR A 34 -10.92 -14.30 -11.58
C THR A 34 -10.10 -13.02 -11.64
N VAL A 35 -10.31 -12.12 -10.69
CA VAL A 35 -9.39 -11.01 -10.42
C VAL A 35 -8.60 -11.36 -9.16
N VAL A 36 -7.27 -11.30 -9.25
CA VAL A 36 -6.37 -11.50 -8.11
C VAL A 36 -6.09 -10.15 -7.48
N VAL A 37 -6.55 -9.97 -6.24
CA VAL A 37 -6.22 -8.80 -5.43
C VAL A 37 -5.04 -9.15 -4.53
N ILE A 38 -4.04 -8.26 -4.50
CA ILE A 38 -2.85 -8.37 -3.68
C ILE A 38 -2.87 -7.22 -2.68
N ALA A 39 -2.68 -7.53 -1.41
CA ALA A 39 -2.56 -6.52 -0.37
C ALA A 39 -1.29 -5.68 -0.59
N GLU A 40 -1.44 -4.37 -0.43
CA GLU A 40 -0.42 -3.36 -0.69
C GLU A 40 0.87 -3.59 0.13
N SER A 41 0.74 -3.77 1.44
CA SER A 41 1.91 -3.81 2.34
C SER A 41 2.71 -5.11 2.22
N PRO A 42 2.10 -6.31 2.12
CA PRO A 42 2.82 -7.53 1.79
C PRO A 42 3.57 -7.45 0.45
N LEU A 43 2.99 -6.82 -0.58
CA LEU A 43 3.68 -6.61 -1.85
C LEU A 43 4.87 -5.64 -1.70
N ALA A 44 4.71 -4.57 -0.93
CA ALA A 44 5.83 -3.69 -0.62
C ALA A 44 6.98 -4.42 0.09
N ILE A 45 6.65 -5.34 1.00
CA ILE A 45 7.62 -6.17 1.71
C ILE A 45 8.37 -7.09 0.74
N THR A 46 7.71 -7.73 -0.23
CA THR A 46 8.41 -8.53 -1.26
C THR A 46 9.30 -7.67 -2.15
N GLN A 47 9.00 -6.38 -2.27
CA GLN A 47 9.86 -5.39 -2.97
C GLN A 47 10.98 -4.83 -2.08
N GLY A 48 11.15 -5.33 -0.84
CA GLY A 48 12.16 -4.85 0.11
C GLY A 48 11.91 -3.44 0.63
N ARG A 49 10.66 -2.97 0.62
CA ARG A 49 10.29 -1.57 0.95
C ARG A 49 9.87 -1.41 2.41
N PHE A 50 10.62 -2.00 3.33
CA PHE A 50 10.42 -1.86 4.77
C PHE A 50 11.70 -1.37 5.45
N TYR A 51 11.54 -0.59 6.53
CA TYR A 51 12.65 0.08 7.20
C TYR A 51 12.48 0.01 8.72
N TYR A 52 13.53 -0.42 9.42
CA TYR A 52 13.54 -0.30 10.88
C TYR A 52 13.83 1.15 11.27
N PRO A 53 13.01 1.75 12.17
CA PRO A 53 13.21 3.12 12.64
C PRO A 53 14.63 3.41 13.14
N ASP A 54 15.28 2.43 13.78
CA ASP A 54 16.62 2.55 14.36
C ASP A 54 17.72 2.88 13.32
N TYR A 55 17.50 2.56 12.04
CA TYR A 55 18.46 2.83 10.96
C TYR A 55 18.14 4.10 10.16
N ILE A 56 17.13 4.86 10.55
CA ILE A 56 16.69 6.06 9.83
C ILE A 56 17.31 7.30 10.47
N ASN A 57 18.17 7.98 9.72
CA ASN A 57 18.75 9.25 10.14
C ASN A 57 17.75 10.41 9.94
N ILE A 58 17.06 10.80 11.01
CA ILE A 58 16.05 11.87 10.98
C ILE A 58 16.70 13.27 10.87
N GLY A 59 16.37 13.99 9.81
CA GLY A 59 16.75 15.39 9.59
C GLY A 59 15.82 16.42 10.26
N TYR A 60 16.26 17.68 10.27
CA TYR A 60 15.52 18.80 10.86
C TYR A 60 14.09 18.94 10.28
N PHE A 61 13.96 18.88 8.96
CA PHE A 61 12.66 19.07 8.30
C PHE A 61 11.66 17.98 8.67
N ALA A 62 12.10 16.72 8.75
CA ALA A 62 11.22 15.62 9.15
C ALA A 62 10.64 15.85 10.57
N LYS A 63 11.48 16.25 11.53
CA LYS A 63 11.06 16.56 12.92
C LYS A 63 10.07 17.71 13.03
N ARG A 64 10.12 18.67 12.10
CA ARG A 64 9.28 19.87 12.15
C ARG A 64 7.98 19.67 11.37
N LEU A 65 8.06 19.05 10.19
CA LEU A 65 6.89 18.85 9.32
C LEU A 65 5.90 17.85 9.92
N CYS A 66 6.39 16.78 10.56
CA CYS A 66 5.52 15.74 11.13
C CYS A 66 4.54 16.29 12.18
N LEU A 67 4.92 17.34 12.91
CA LEU A 67 4.09 18.00 13.94
C LEU A 67 2.82 18.65 13.38
N PHE A 68 2.75 18.89 12.07
CA PHE A 68 1.57 19.48 11.41
C PHE A 68 0.57 18.44 10.89
N PHE A 69 0.90 17.15 10.97
CA PHE A 69 0.02 16.06 10.57
C PHE A 69 -0.79 15.55 11.77
N PRO A 70 -2.03 15.08 11.56
CA PRO A 70 -2.82 14.49 12.64
C PRO A 70 -2.12 13.27 13.23
N GLN A 71 -2.10 13.15 14.56
CA GLN A 71 -1.40 12.08 15.29
C GLN A 71 -1.86 10.64 14.96
N ILE A 72 -3.01 10.52 14.29
CA ILE A 72 -3.58 9.23 13.87
C ILE A 72 -2.95 8.75 12.55
N GLY A 73 -2.29 9.64 11.79
CA GLY A 73 -1.69 9.28 10.50
C GLY A 73 -0.18 9.04 10.58
N SER A 74 0.33 8.14 9.74
CA SER A 74 1.74 7.74 9.69
C SER A 74 2.72 8.90 9.56
N LEU A 75 2.35 9.97 8.83
CA LEU A 75 3.21 11.14 8.64
C LEU A 75 3.38 12.02 9.90
N ALA A 76 2.69 11.74 11.00
CA ALA A 76 2.97 12.34 12.29
C ALA A 76 4.28 11.81 12.91
N SER A 77 4.77 10.67 12.44
CA SER A 77 6.07 10.11 12.80
C SER A 77 7.20 10.81 12.05
N PRO A 78 8.26 11.27 12.74
CA PRO A 78 9.42 11.86 12.08
C PRO A 78 10.18 10.84 11.22
N PHE A 79 10.08 9.56 11.53
CA PHE A 79 10.70 8.48 10.76
C PHE A 79 10.01 8.31 9.40
N ALA A 80 8.67 8.17 9.40
CA ALA A 80 7.86 8.11 8.18
C ALA A 80 8.02 9.37 7.32
N MET A 81 8.02 10.55 7.94
CA MET A 81 8.26 11.82 7.24
C MET A 81 9.65 11.87 6.60
N GLN A 82 10.68 11.35 7.28
CA GLN A 82 12.03 11.27 6.71
C GLN A 82 12.10 10.32 5.51
N LEU A 83 11.46 9.16 5.59
CA LEU A 83 11.38 8.24 4.45
C LEU A 83 10.63 8.84 3.27
N LEU A 84 9.53 9.56 3.52
CA LEU A 84 8.84 10.32 2.47
C LEU A 84 9.78 11.34 1.81
N ILE A 85 10.51 12.11 2.60
CA ILE A 85 11.50 13.08 2.10
C ILE A 85 12.57 12.39 1.24
N ASN A 86 13.04 11.21 1.66
CA ASN A 86 14.03 10.44 0.91
C ASN A 86 13.45 9.93 -0.43
N GLU A 87 12.18 9.51 -0.45
CA GLU A 87 11.50 8.95 -1.61
C GLU A 87 11.17 10.02 -2.66
N VAL A 88 10.57 11.15 -2.25
CA VAL A 88 10.04 12.15 -3.20
C VAL A 88 10.84 13.45 -3.26
N GLY A 89 11.82 13.61 -2.37
CA GLY A 89 12.67 14.79 -2.26
C GLY A 89 12.10 15.89 -1.37
N LEU A 90 12.98 16.52 -0.58
CA LEU A 90 12.62 17.58 0.37
C LEU A 90 11.87 18.76 -0.27
N LEU A 91 12.35 19.24 -1.42
CA LEU A 91 11.74 20.38 -2.10
C LEU A 91 10.27 20.12 -2.44
N ARG A 92 9.96 18.91 -2.93
CA ARG A 92 8.59 18.50 -3.28
C ARG A 92 7.71 18.39 -2.04
N VAL A 93 8.23 17.83 -0.94
CA VAL A 93 7.49 17.76 0.33
C VAL A 93 7.16 19.17 0.83
N LEU A 94 8.13 20.09 0.82
CA LEU A 94 7.94 21.46 1.28
C LEU A 94 6.94 22.24 0.44
N THR A 95 7.05 22.19 -0.89
CA THR A 95 6.11 22.89 -1.78
C THR A 95 4.70 22.31 -1.66
N SER A 96 4.57 20.98 -1.60
CA SER A 96 3.29 20.31 -1.37
C SER A 96 2.68 20.67 -0.02
N PHE A 97 3.51 20.80 1.02
CA PHE A 97 3.08 21.20 2.37
C PHE A 97 2.57 22.64 2.39
N VAL A 98 3.30 23.58 1.80
CA VAL A 98 2.90 25.00 1.75
C VAL A 98 1.60 25.17 0.96
N ILE A 99 1.52 24.61 -0.25
CA ILE A 99 0.33 24.71 -1.11
C ILE A 99 -0.86 23.99 -0.46
N GLY A 100 -0.63 22.76 0.03
CA GLY A 100 -1.67 21.96 0.67
C GLY A 100 -2.23 22.63 1.93
N SER A 101 -1.37 23.25 2.74
CA SER A 101 -1.79 23.99 3.93
C SER A 101 -2.59 25.24 3.57
N ALA A 102 -2.15 26.02 2.58
CA ALA A 102 -2.88 27.19 2.10
C ALA A 102 -4.28 26.82 1.58
N LEU A 103 -4.38 25.79 0.75
CA LEU A 103 -5.65 25.35 0.16
C LEU A 103 -6.59 24.69 1.18
N LYS A 104 -6.04 24.09 2.24
CA LYS A 104 -6.83 23.57 3.37
C LYS A 104 -7.61 24.69 4.08
N ILE A 105 -7.07 25.91 4.14
CA ILE A 105 -7.77 27.08 4.69
C ILE A 105 -9.03 27.40 3.88
N PHE A 106 -8.99 27.16 2.57
CA PHE A 106 -10.13 27.30 1.66
C PHE A 106 -11.01 26.03 1.58
N GLY A 107 -10.89 25.11 2.53
CA GLY A 107 -11.70 23.89 2.62
C GLY A 107 -11.23 22.73 1.73
N GLN A 108 -10.20 22.90 0.92
CA GLN A 108 -9.68 21.83 0.06
C GLN A 108 -8.71 20.92 0.83
N LYS A 109 -9.23 19.78 1.30
CA LYS A 109 -8.45 18.79 2.06
C LYS A 109 -7.70 17.83 1.11
N GLY A 110 -6.58 17.29 1.59
CA GLY A 110 -5.83 16.23 0.90
C GLY A 110 -4.95 16.68 -0.27
N ILE A 111 -4.83 18.00 -0.53
CA ILE A 111 -4.00 18.51 -1.63
C ILE A 111 -2.51 18.19 -1.43
N PHE A 112 -2.04 18.16 -0.18
CA PHE A 112 -0.68 17.70 0.14
C PHE A 112 -0.38 16.34 -0.51
N TYR A 113 -1.24 15.34 -0.29
CA TYR A 113 -1.02 13.98 -0.79
C TYR A 113 -1.03 13.92 -2.32
N LYS A 114 -1.92 14.70 -2.96
CA LYS A 114 -1.99 14.78 -4.42
C LYS A 114 -0.72 15.35 -5.05
N LEU A 115 -0.15 16.40 -4.46
CA LEU A 115 1.07 17.05 -4.97
C LEU A 115 2.34 16.25 -4.61
N CYS A 116 2.39 15.74 -3.38
CA CYS A 116 3.52 14.98 -2.86
C CYS A 116 3.65 13.63 -3.58
N GLY A 117 2.52 13.04 -4.00
CA GLY A 117 2.44 11.80 -4.77
C GLY A 117 1.85 10.66 -3.94
N LYS A 118 1.42 9.58 -4.61
CA LYS A 118 0.71 8.43 -4.00
C LYS A 118 1.43 7.90 -2.75
N GLN A 119 2.76 7.78 -2.79
CA GLN A 119 3.58 7.30 -1.67
C GLN A 119 3.31 8.02 -0.36
N SER A 120 3.03 9.33 -0.39
CA SER A 120 2.72 10.08 0.84
C SER A 120 1.47 9.61 1.59
N ALA A 121 0.57 8.88 0.92
CA ALA A 121 -0.64 8.31 1.52
C ALA A 121 -0.52 6.80 1.79
N LEU A 122 0.58 6.16 1.36
CA LEU A 122 0.80 4.71 1.43
C LEU A 122 1.84 4.30 2.46
N ILE A 123 2.50 5.25 3.11
CA ILE A 123 3.43 4.90 4.17
C ILE A 123 2.61 4.41 5.36
N ASP A 124 2.81 3.17 5.73
CA ASP A 124 2.32 2.60 6.97
C ASP A 124 3.44 2.69 8.01
N ASP A 125 3.16 3.35 9.13
CA ASP A 125 4.13 3.41 10.24
C ASP A 125 4.20 2.04 10.94
N THR A 126 4.78 1.95 12.13
CA THR A 126 4.84 0.68 12.86
C THR A 126 3.43 0.13 13.17
N ALA A 127 2.95 -0.75 12.30
CA ALA A 127 1.58 -1.29 12.34
C ALA A 127 1.37 -2.31 13.48
N GLY A 128 2.43 -2.94 13.97
CA GLY A 128 2.34 -3.89 15.10
C GLY A 128 1.57 -5.18 14.79
N THR A 129 1.31 -5.48 13.52
CA THR A 129 0.38 -6.55 13.10
C THR A 129 1.03 -7.93 13.12
N ILE A 130 2.21 -8.10 12.50
CA ILE A 130 2.81 -9.42 12.29
C ILE A 130 4.34 -9.42 12.35
N GLN A 131 4.94 -10.34 13.12
CA GLN A 131 6.39 -10.54 13.14
C GLN A 131 6.89 -11.13 11.81
N PRO A 132 8.06 -10.72 11.27
CA PRO A 132 9.07 -9.80 11.85
C PRO A 132 8.87 -8.31 11.51
N TYR A 133 7.72 -7.94 10.95
CA TYR A 133 7.41 -6.59 10.44
C TYR A 133 6.56 -5.76 11.42
N ASP A 134 6.37 -6.23 12.65
CA ASP A 134 5.59 -5.56 13.69
C ASP A 134 6.21 -4.22 14.12
N LYS A 135 7.50 -4.02 13.85
CA LYS A 135 8.29 -2.83 14.28
C LYS A 135 8.96 -2.09 13.13
N VAL A 136 8.55 -2.36 11.89
CA VAL A 136 9.10 -1.66 10.71
C VAL A 136 8.10 -0.64 10.21
N ILE A 137 8.61 0.34 9.47
CA ILE A 137 7.81 1.23 8.63
C ILE A 137 7.76 0.61 7.24
N VAL A 138 6.58 0.43 6.67
CA VAL A 138 6.39 -0.09 5.32
C VAL A 138 6.07 1.07 4.39
N MET A 139 6.87 1.23 3.35
CA MET A 139 6.57 2.17 2.27
C MET A 139 5.69 1.47 1.25
N GLY A 140 4.78 2.19 0.59
CA GLY A 140 3.93 1.51 -0.39
C GLY A 140 4.65 0.96 -1.61
N PRO A 141 4.07 -0.02 -2.34
CA PRO A 141 4.63 -0.65 -3.53
C PRO A 141 5.19 0.34 -4.52
N LYS A 142 6.34 0.00 -5.09
CA LYS A 142 6.92 0.79 -6.17
C LYS A 142 6.16 0.50 -7.46
N ASP A 143 5.79 1.56 -8.17
CA ASP A 143 5.13 1.52 -9.47
C ASP A 143 3.94 0.52 -9.52
N PRO A 144 2.93 0.63 -8.64
CA PRO A 144 1.91 -0.41 -8.44
C PRO A 144 1.15 -0.76 -9.73
N ASP A 145 0.80 0.23 -10.56
CA ASP A 145 0.13 -0.01 -11.84
C ASP A 145 0.99 -0.88 -12.78
N LYS A 146 2.31 -0.62 -12.84
CA LYS A 146 3.25 -1.40 -13.64
C LYS A 146 3.43 -2.81 -13.07
N THR A 147 3.61 -2.91 -11.76
CA THR A 147 3.74 -4.19 -11.06
C THR A 147 2.50 -5.08 -11.27
N ALA A 148 1.29 -4.51 -11.19
CA ALA A 148 0.05 -5.23 -11.45
C ALA A 148 -0.02 -5.77 -12.89
N GLU A 149 0.41 -4.96 -13.88
CA GLU A 149 0.46 -5.36 -15.29
C GLU A 149 1.50 -6.47 -15.54
N GLU A 150 2.69 -6.39 -14.94
CA GLU A 150 3.73 -7.42 -15.07
C GLU A 150 3.30 -8.77 -14.45
N ILE A 151 2.62 -8.73 -13.30
CA ILE A 151 2.03 -9.92 -12.67
C ILE A 151 0.92 -10.49 -13.58
N SER A 152 0.07 -9.64 -14.13
CA SER A 152 -1.02 -10.05 -15.04
C SER A 152 -0.47 -10.83 -16.22
N GLN A 153 0.54 -10.29 -16.89
CA GLN A 153 1.20 -10.92 -18.04
C GLN A 153 1.84 -12.27 -17.65
N SER A 154 2.50 -12.32 -16.49
CA SER A 154 3.14 -13.55 -15.97
C SER A 154 2.14 -14.65 -15.60
N LEU A 155 0.88 -14.28 -15.35
CA LEU A 155 -0.22 -15.20 -15.04
C LEU A 155 -1.17 -15.42 -16.23
N GLY A 156 -0.75 -15.08 -17.45
CA GLY A 156 -1.52 -15.33 -18.67
C GLY A 156 -2.67 -14.36 -18.91
N GLY A 157 -2.55 -13.11 -18.43
CA GLY A 157 -3.52 -12.03 -18.65
C GLY A 157 -4.67 -11.98 -17.63
N VAL A 158 -4.50 -12.61 -16.46
CA VAL A 158 -5.47 -12.55 -15.36
C VAL A 158 -5.53 -11.12 -14.80
N GLY A 159 -6.71 -10.66 -14.42
CA GLY A 159 -6.87 -9.32 -13.83
C GLY A 159 -6.15 -9.21 -12.48
N ILE A 160 -5.33 -8.17 -12.30
CA ILE A 160 -4.61 -7.91 -11.05
C ILE A 160 -5.01 -6.54 -10.49
N ALA A 161 -5.21 -6.49 -9.18
CA ALA A 161 -5.32 -5.23 -8.45
C ALA A 161 -4.45 -5.27 -7.19
N ILE A 162 -3.82 -4.16 -6.87
CA ILE A 162 -3.09 -3.95 -5.63
C ILE A 162 -3.93 -3.01 -4.78
N VAL A 163 -4.27 -3.44 -3.57
CA VAL A 163 -5.25 -2.75 -2.73
C VAL A 163 -4.68 -2.51 -1.35
N ASP A 164 -4.79 -1.26 -0.93
CA ASP A 164 -4.69 -0.85 0.47
C ASP A 164 -6.12 -0.81 1.03
N ALA A 165 -6.43 -1.63 2.03
CA ALA A 165 -7.75 -1.72 2.63
C ALA A 165 -7.65 -1.83 4.14
N ASN A 166 -8.68 -1.35 4.83
CA ASN A 166 -8.81 -1.48 6.28
C ASN A 166 -10.26 -1.74 6.70
N ASP A 167 -10.42 -2.23 7.93
CA ASP A 167 -11.71 -2.59 8.51
C ASP A 167 -12.63 -1.38 8.81
N LEU A 168 -12.16 -0.14 8.59
CA LEU A 168 -12.97 1.08 8.73
C LEU A 168 -13.83 1.36 7.49
N GLY A 169 -13.87 0.45 6.53
CA GLY A 169 -14.67 0.59 5.32
C GLY A 169 -13.98 1.41 4.23
N VAL A 170 -12.65 1.52 4.28
CA VAL A 170 -11.86 2.25 3.29
C VAL A 170 -10.98 1.24 2.55
N ALA A 171 -11.13 1.21 1.23
CA ALA A 171 -10.25 0.49 0.32
C ALA A 171 -9.83 1.44 -0.80
N TRP A 172 -8.57 1.35 -1.20
CA TRP A 172 -7.97 2.09 -2.28
C TRP A 172 -7.23 1.13 -3.21
N ALA A 173 -7.65 1.08 -4.47
CA ALA A 173 -6.93 0.35 -5.50
C ALA A 173 -5.74 1.20 -5.97
N VAL A 174 -4.58 0.96 -5.36
CA VAL A 174 -3.36 1.78 -5.53
C VAL A 174 -2.72 1.57 -6.89
N GLY A 175 -2.94 0.40 -7.49
CA GLY A 175 -2.65 0.11 -8.89
C GLY A 175 -3.41 -1.09 -9.42
N CYS A 176 -3.67 -1.09 -10.73
CA CYS A 176 -4.44 -2.13 -11.41
C CYS A 176 -3.79 -2.50 -12.76
N SER A 177 -3.93 -3.76 -13.17
CA SER A 177 -3.63 -4.17 -14.54
C SER A 177 -4.67 -3.60 -15.50
N LYS A 178 -4.35 -3.58 -16.80
CA LYS A 178 -5.25 -3.07 -17.83
C LYS A 178 -6.59 -3.81 -17.83
N GLY A 179 -7.68 -3.06 -17.96
CA GLY A 179 -9.05 -3.60 -18.06
C GLY A 179 -9.76 -3.81 -16.72
N ILE A 180 -9.07 -3.59 -15.59
CA ILE A 180 -9.68 -3.61 -14.26
C ILE A 180 -10.14 -2.20 -13.88
N ASP A 181 -11.40 -2.08 -13.44
CA ASP A 181 -11.94 -0.83 -12.90
C ASP A 181 -11.57 -0.69 -11.41
N PRO A 182 -10.69 0.27 -11.04
CA PRO A 182 -10.28 0.47 -9.66
C PRO A 182 -11.46 0.71 -8.71
N LYS A 183 -12.51 1.44 -9.15
CA LYS A 183 -13.67 1.75 -8.29
C LYS A 183 -14.51 0.53 -7.98
N GLU A 184 -14.60 -0.39 -8.93
CA GLU A 184 -15.28 -1.66 -8.71
C GLU A 184 -14.52 -2.48 -7.66
N ILE A 185 -13.19 -2.56 -7.77
CA ILE A 185 -12.34 -3.25 -6.80
C ILE A 185 -12.46 -2.63 -5.40
N GLU A 186 -12.37 -1.31 -5.29
CA GLU A 186 -12.55 -0.58 -4.02
C GLU A 186 -13.91 -0.89 -3.39
N SER A 187 -14.98 -0.95 -4.19
CA SER A 187 -16.32 -1.30 -3.68
C SER A 187 -16.41 -2.75 -3.20
N ILE A 188 -15.72 -3.69 -3.85
CA ILE A 188 -15.74 -5.12 -3.49
C ILE A 188 -14.88 -5.40 -2.25
N MET A 189 -13.77 -4.68 -2.10
CA MET A 189 -12.78 -4.86 -1.03
C MET A 189 -13.05 -3.96 0.19
N LYS A 190 -14.13 -3.19 0.19
CA LYS A 190 -14.43 -2.16 1.19
C LYS A 190 -14.47 -2.68 2.63
N ASP A 191 -14.97 -3.88 2.84
CA ASP A 191 -15.07 -4.56 4.15
C ASP A 191 -13.82 -5.40 4.48
N ASN A 192 -12.73 -5.23 3.72
CA ASN A 192 -11.43 -5.86 3.92
C ASN A 192 -11.47 -7.38 4.13
N PRO A 193 -11.83 -8.19 3.10
CA PRO A 193 -11.84 -9.65 3.21
C PRO A 193 -10.45 -10.26 3.47
N ALA A 194 -9.36 -9.49 3.32
CA ALA A 194 -8.00 -9.93 3.60
C ALA A 194 -7.66 -9.94 5.10
N GLY A 195 -8.47 -9.27 5.94
CA GLY A 195 -8.12 -9.03 7.34
C GLY A 195 -7.05 -7.94 7.49
N ASN A 196 -6.82 -7.53 8.74
CA ASN A 196 -5.95 -6.40 9.10
C ASN A 196 -4.84 -6.80 10.09
N ALA A 197 -4.84 -8.05 10.57
CA ALA A 197 -3.97 -8.52 11.64
C ALA A 197 -3.11 -9.70 11.16
N ASP A 198 -3.19 -10.84 11.84
CA ASP A 198 -2.34 -12.01 11.64
C ASP A 198 -3.00 -13.11 10.79
N GLU A 199 -4.04 -12.78 10.02
CA GLU A 199 -4.77 -13.73 9.17
C GLU A 199 -3.86 -14.37 8.10
N GLN A 200 -2.80 -13.66 7.70
CA GLN A 200 -1.82 -14.06 6.68
C GLN A 200 -2.47 -14.35 5.33
N THR A 201 -3.41 -13.51 4.93
CA THR A 201 -4.16 -13.62 3.68
C THR A 201 -3.87 -12.47 2.71
N PRO A 202 -2.60 -12.29 2.27
CA PRO A 202 -2.19 -11.17 1.43
C PRO A 202 -2.77 -11.22 0.01
N ILE A 203 -3.44 -12.32 -0.37
CA ILE A 203 -4.07 -12.51 -1.67
C ILE A 203 -5.56 -12.77 -1.47
N VAL A 204 -6.41 -12.08 -2.21
CA VAL A 204 -7.86 -12.32 -2.27
C VAL A 204 -8.27 -12.53 -3.71
N LEU A 205 -8.99 -13.62 -3.99
CA LEU A 205 -9.54 -13.87 -5.32
C LEU A 205 -10.98 -13.34 -5.37
N ILE A 206 -11.29 -12.55 -6.39
CA ILE A 206 -12.65 -12.09 -6.70
C ILE A 206 -13.17 -12.92 -7.89
N LYS A 207 -14.33 -13.55 -7.73
CA LYS A 207 -15.03 -14.34 -8.76
C LYS A 207 -16.45 -13.84 -9.03
#